data_AF-A0A2V6Z3L8-F1
#
_entry.id   AF-A0A2V6Z3L8-F1
#
_cell.length_a   1.000
_cell.length_b   1.000
_cell.length_c   1.000
_cell.angle_alpha   90.00
_cell.angle_beta   90.00
_cell.angle_gamma   90.00
#
_symmetry.space_group_name_H-M   'P 1'
#
loop_
_entity.id
_entity.type
_entity.pdbx_description
1 polymer ?
#
loop_
_entity_poly.entity_id
_entity_poly.type
_entity_poly.pdbx_seq_one_letter_code
_entity_poly.pdbx_strand_id
1 'polypeptide(L)' 'MLRFSIEHLVPPIRHVLCLGAHCDDLEIGCGGTALKLAEGPNPREFAWVVFSSDAAREAEALRSAEAFLRHAARSRIII' A
#
# COMPACT_ATOMS: atom_id res chain seq x y z
N MET A 1 15.68 -2.04 28.02
CA MET A 1 15.44 -1.25 26.78
C MET A 1 15.26 -2.25 25.65
N LEU A 2 14.07 -2.36 25.06
CA LEU A 2 13.82 -3.35 24.01
C LEU A 2 14.56 -2.93 22.72
N ARG A 3 15.44 -3.78 22.24
CA ARG A 3 16.18 -3.59 20.99
C ARG A 3 15.41 -4.32 19.89
N PHE A 4 14.52 -3.61 19.20
CA PHE A 4 13.81 -4.14 18.04
C PHE A 4 14.67 -3.86 16.80
N SER A 5 15.12 -4.93 16.14
CA SER A 5 15.83 -4.84 14.85
C SER A 5 15.01 -5.57 13.79
N ILE A 6 14.64 -4.85 12.73
CA ILE A 6 14.00 -5.42 11.53
C ILE A 6 15.13 -5.82 10.57
N GLU A 7 15.97 -6.77 10.97
CA GLU A 7 17.01 -7.29 10.07
C GLU A 7 16.75 -8.76 9.71
N HIS A 8 16.28 -8.91 8.48
CA HIS A 8 16.58 -9.95 7.49
C HIS A 8 16.55 -11.44 7.91
N LEU A 9 15.34 -12.03 7.88
CA LEU A 9 15.10 -13.41 7.42
C LEU A 9 13.76 -13.55 6.67
N VAL A 10 13.32 -12.50 5.97
CA VAL A 10 12.03 -12.55 5.26
C VAL A 10 12.24 -13.09 3.83
N PRO A 11 11.58 -14.19 3.43
CA PRO A 11 11.56 -14.61 2.03
C PRO A 11 11.08 -13.45 1.14
N PRO A 12 11.36 -13.47 -0.18
CA PRO A 12 11.03 -12.36 -1.06
C PRO A 12 9.53 -12.06 -0.95
N ILE A 13 9.21 -10.87 -0.44
CA ILE A 13 7.83 -10.37 -0.33
C ILE A 13 7.25 -10.37 -1.75
N ARG A 14 6.11 -11.02 -1.95
CA ARG A 14 5.46 -11.14 -3.26
C ARG A 14 4.10 -10.44 -3.29
N HIS A 15 3.37 -10.52 -2.18
CA HIS A 15 2.07 -9.90 -1.99
C HIS A 15 2.11 -8.98 -0.78
N VAL A 16 1.52 -7.80 -0.92
CA VAL A 16 1.41 -6.77 0.12
C VAL A 16 -0.08 -6.47 0.32
N LEU A 17 -0.55 -6.56 1.57
CA LEU A 17 -1.90 -6.15 1.96
C LEU A 17 -1.79 -4.87 2.78
N CYS A 18 -2.42 -3.80 2.29
CA CYS A 18 -2.51 -2.51 2.94
C CYS A 18 -3.95 -2.33 3.45
N LEU A 19 -4.11 -2.06 4.75
CA LEU A 19 -5.41 -1.85 5.39
C LEU A 19 -5.43 -0.45 6.04
N GLY A 20 -6.34 0.41 5.58
CA GLY A 20 -6.61 1.73 6.15
C GLY A 20 -8.04 1.79 6.70
N ALA A 21 -8.24 2.48 7.81
CA ALA A 21 -9.59 2.71 8.33
C ALA A 21 -10.29 3.80 7.53
N HIS A 22 -9.58 4.88 7.22
CA HIS A 22 -10.07 6.03 6.47
C HIS A 22 -9.23 6.25 5.21
N CYS A 23 -9.78 7.04 4.30
CA CYS A 23 -9.01 7.58 3.19
C CYS A 23 -7.76 8.30 3.72
N ASP A 24 -6.67 8.23 2.94
CA ASP A 24 -5.34 8.81 3.21
C ASP A 24 -4.49 8.09 4.27
N ASP A 25 -5.04 7.16 5.05
CA ASP A 25 -4.28 6.41 6.08
C ASP A 25 -3.05 5.72 5.47
N LEU A 26 -3.22 5.15 4.28
CA LEU A 26 -2.17 4.36 3.62
C LEU A 26 -1.14 5.27 2.94
N GLU A 27 -1.58 6.35 2.31
CA GLU A 27 -0.75 7.38 1.70
C GLU A 27 0.16 8.03 2.75
N ILE A 28 -0.42 8.46 3.87
CA ILE A 28 0.27 9.16 4.95
C ILE A 28 1.12 8.19 5.76
N GLY A 29 0.56 7.04 6.13
CA GLY A 29 1.21 6.08 7.02
C GLY A 29 2.33 5.29 6.36
N CYS A 30 2.18 4.92 5.09
CA CYS A 30 3.13 4.03 4.42
C CYS A 30 3.33 4.25 2.92
N GLY A 31 2.84 5.36 2.34
CA GLY A 31 2.86 5.58 0.89
C GLY A 31 4.27 5.47 0.29
N GLY A 32 5.28 6.05 0.94
CA GLY A 32 6.67 5.95 0.48
C GLY A 32 7.21 4.52 0.45
N THR A 33 6.77 3.65 1.36
CA THR A 33 7.13 2.22 1.36
C THR A 33 6.41 1.48 0.24
N ALA A 34 5.13 1.77 0.02
CA ALA A 34 4.36 1.19 -1.07
C ALA A 34 4.99 1.52 -2.43
N LEU A 35 5.36 2.79 -2.66
CA LEU A 35 6.06 3.22 -3.89
C LEU A 35 7.37 2.45 -4.10
N LYS A 36 8.24 2.36 -3.08
CA LYS A 36 9.51 1.62 -3.19
C LYS A 36 9.32 0.14 -3.52
N LEU A 37 8.27 -0.49 -2.98
CA LEU A 37 7.95 -1.89 -3.25
C LEU A 37 7.31 -2.09 -4.63
N ALA A 38 6.54 -1.12 -5.12
CA ALA A 38 5.95 -1.16 -6.46
C ALA A 38 7.01 -0.87 -7.56
N GLU A 39 7.92 0.08 -7.34
CA GLU A 39 8.90 0.54 -8.34
C GLU A 39 10.22 -0.25 -8.35
N GLY A 40 10.43 -1.13 -7.37
CA GLY A 40 11.66 -1.90 -7.24
C GLY A 40 11.91 -2.90 -8.38
N PRO A 41 13.12 -3.51 -8.46
CA PRO A 41 13.51 -4.43 -9.54
C PRO A 41 12.65 -5.70 -9.65
N ASN A 42 11.81 -5.96 -8.65
CA ASN A 42 10.77 -6.99 -8.69
C ASN A 42 9.49 -6.40 -8.11
N PRO A 43 8.64 -5.74 -8.91
CA PRO A 43 7.40 -5.13 -8.45
C PRO A 43 6.51 -6.13 -7.71
N ARG A 44 5.86 -5.69 -6.63
CA ARG A 44 4.99 -6.56 -5.81
C ARG A 44 3.54 -6.50 -6.27
N GLU A 45 2.79 -7.51 -5.88
CA GLU A 45 1.33 -7.48 -5.99
C GLU A 45 0.74 -6.83 -4.75
N PHE A 46 -0.29 -6.01 -4.93
CA PHE A 46 -0.92 -5.25 -3.86
C PHE A 46 -2.41 -5.52 -3.76
N ALA A 47 -2.89 -5.63 -2.52
CA ALA A 47 -4.27 -5.40 -2.15
C ALA A 47 -4.31 -4.14 -1.28
N TRP A 48 -5.06 -3.14 -1.72
CA TRP A 48 -5.21 -1.85 -1.05
C TRP A 48 -6.65 -1.70 -0.61
N VAL A 49 -6.89 -1.70 0.70
CA VAL A 49 -8.23 -1.72 1.28
C VAL A 49 -8.39 -0.55 2.23
N VAL A 50 -9.35 0.32 1.95
CA VAL A 50 -9.86 1.35 2.86
C VAL A 50 -11.24 0.92 3.33
N PHE A 51 -11.51 1.01 4.63
CA PHE A 51 -12.76 0.49 5.21
C PHE A 51 -13.91 1.51 5.25
N SER A 52 -13.60 2.80 5.20
CA SER A 52 -14.58 3.86 5.33
C SER A 52 -14.26 5.03 4.41
N SER A 53 -15.25 5.43 3.62
CA SER A 53 -15.23 6.60 2.75
C SER A 53 -16.65 7.18 2.57
N ASP A 54 -16.72 8.42 2.10
CA ASP A 54 -17.92 8.96 1.45
C ASP A 54 -17.68 9.00 -0.07
N ALA A 55 -18.71 9.30 -0.87
CA ALA A 55 -18.60 9.25 -2.33
C ALA A 55 -17.53 10.19 -2.93
N ALA A 56 -17.27 11.35 -2.31
CA ALA A 56 -16.24 12.26 -2.80
C ALA A 56 -14.84 11.72 -2.46
N ARG A 57 -14.68 11.26 -1.21
CA ARG A 57 -13.45 10.68 -0.68
C ARG A 57 -13.11 9.34 -1.32
N GLU A 58 -14.10 8.54 -1.71
CA GLU A 58 -13.93 7.29 -2.43
C GLU A 58 -13.25 7.53 -3.77
N ALA A 59 -13.75 8.50 -4.54
CA ALA A 59 -13.20 8.86 -5.84
C ALA A 59 -11.77 9.41 -5.72
N GLU A 60 -11.46 10.17 -4.66
CA GLU A 60 -10.11 10.64 -4.36
C GLU A 60 -9.17 9.50 -4.00
N ALA A 61 -9.58 8.63 -3.08
CA ALA A 61 -8.77 7.50 -2.61
C ALA A 61 -8.54 6.46 -3.72
N LEU A 62 -9.50 6.23 -4.60
CA LEU A 62 -9.32 5.37 -5.77
C LEU A 62 -8.23 5.93 -6.70
N ARG A 63 -8.32 7.21 -7.09
CA ARG A 63 -7.30 7.87 -7.94
C ARG A 63 -5.92 7.87 -7.29
N SER A 64 -5.87 8.11 -5.97
CA SER A 64 -4.63 8.07 -5.20
C SER A 64 -4.02 6.67 -5.22
N ALA A 65 -4.78 5.64 -4.86
CA ALA A 65 -4.32 4.25 -4.86
C ALA A 65 -3.83 3.79 -6.25
N GLU A 66 -4.53 4.17 -7.32
CA GLU A 66 -4.10 3.93 -8.70
C GLU A 66 -2.74 4.57 -9.01
N ALA A 67 -2.51 5.82 -8.57
CA ALA A 67 -1.26 6.52 -8.79
C ALA A 67 -0.08 5.89 -8.00
N PHE A 68 -0.32 5.49 -6.75
CA PHE A 68 0.67 4.81 -5.91
C PHE A 68 1.04 3.43 -6.46
N LEU A 69 0.06 2.69 -6.98
CA LEU A 69 0.23 1.31 -7.42
C LEU A 69 0.44 1.16 -8.94
N ARG A 70 0.64 2.26 -9.68
CA ARG A 70 0.80 2.26 -11.15
C ARG A 70 1.92 1.34 -11.67
N HIS A 71 2.92 1.07 -10.83
CA HIS A 71 4.06 0.20 -11.15
C HIS A 71 4.02 -1.15 -10.46
N ALA A 72 2.98 -1.43 -9.66
CA ALA A 72 2.79 -2.74 -9.05
C ALA A 72 2.64 -3.82 -10.14
N ALA A 73 3.10 -5.04 -9.85
CA ALA A 73 2.92 -6.17 -10.76
C ALA A 73 1.42 -6.47 -11.00
N ARG A 74 0.61 -6.24 -9.96
CA ARG A 74 -0.85 -6.34 -9.97
C ARG A 74 -1.39 -5.55 -8.78
N SER A 75 -2.54 -4.93 -8.92
CA SER A 75 -3.25 -4.24 -7.83
C SER A 75 -4.71 -4.67 -7.78
N ARG A 76 -5.23 -4.77 -6.56
CA ARG A 76 -6.66 -4.81 -6.25
C ARG A 76 -6.95 -3.70 -5.26
N ILE A 77 -7.82 -2.77 -5.64
CA ILE A 77 -8.18 -1.60 -4.84
C ILE A 77 -9.63 -1.76 -4.40
N ILE A 78 -9.87 -1.57 -3.10
CA ILE A 78 -11.19 -1.60 -2.46
C ILE A 78 -11.22 -0.37 -1.54
N ILE A 79 -12.20 0.51 -1.73
CA ILE A 79 -12.35 1.76 -0.97
C ILE A 79 -13.69 1.75 -0.23
#